data_AF-A5LGK7-F1
#
_entry.id   AF-A5LGK7-F1
#
_cell.length_a   1.000
_cell.length_b   1.000
_cell.length_c   1.000
_cell.angle_alpha   90.00
_cell.angle_beta   90.00
_cell.angle_gamma   90.00
#
_symmetry.space_group_name_H-M   'P 1'
#
loop_
_entity.id
_entity.type
_entity.pdbx_description
1 polymer ?
#
loop_
_entity_poly.entity_id
_entity_poly.type
_entity_poly.pdbx_seq_one_letter_code
_entity_poly.pdbx_strand_id
1 'polypeptide(L)'
;DLETFVDFYKEGDTTTPAVTGVLMFTSTPCRVANKYYLGPAPLDEMARQIATATGPCGNNREYLFQLEKALFDIGHEEDSVIELADEVRKVIRNLKKKKMIGAQLALQSHLCPVSQLHLPETTVTNST
;
A
#
# COMPACT_ATOMS: atom_id res chain seq x y z
N ASP A 1 -30.07 -0.24 -11.01
CA ASP A 1 -29.69 0.21 -9.67
C ASP A 1 -30.91 0.28 -8.79
N LEU A 2 -30.84 -0.30 -7.59
CA LEU A 2 -31.89 -0.17 -6.59
C LEU A 2 -31.57 1.07 -5.77
N GLU A 3 -32.39 2.12 -5.89
CA GLU A 3 -32.23 3.32 -5.07
C GLU A 3 -32.57 2.96 -3.62
N THR A 4 -31.60 3.15 -2.72
CA THR A 4 -31.81 2.95 -1.29
C THR A 4 -31.92 4.31 -0.63
N PHE A 5 -33.07 4.60 -0.03
CA PHE A 5 -33.28 5.82 0.75
C PHE A 5 -33.22 5.48 2.24
N VAL A 6 -32.49 6.28 3.00
CA VAL A 6 -32.31 6.11 4.45
C VAL A 6 -32.57 7.42 5.20
N ASP A 7 -32.94 7.29 6.47
CA ASP A 7 -33.05 8.43 7.39
C ASP A 7 -31.82 8.46 8.31
N PHE A 8 -31.25 9.65 8.49
CA PHE A 8 -30.09 9.88 9.35
C PHE A 8 -30.53 10.40 10.72
N TYR A 9 -29.98 9.81 11.77
CA TYR A 9 -30.29 10.11 13.16
C TYR A 9 -29.07 10.75 13.83
N LYS A 10 -29.31 11.61 14.83
CA LYS A 10 -28.21 12.11 15.67
C LYS A 10 -27.80 11.02 16.65
N GLU A 11 -26.54 11.06 17.06
CA GLU A 11 -26.06 10.19 18.12
C GLU A 11 -26.91 10.37 19.39
N GLY A 12 -27.43 9.26 19.92
CA GLY A 12 -28.30 9.24 21.10
C GLY A 12 -29.79 9.49 20.85
N ASP A 13 -30.23 9.90 19.65
CA ASP A 13 -31.65 10.04 19.31
C ASP A 13 -32.03 9.06 18.20
N THR A 14 -32.72 7.99 18.57
CA THR A 14 -33.19 6.95 17.63
C THR A 14 -34.64 7.14 17.19
N THR A 15 -35.29 8.21 17.65
CA THR A 15 -36.74 8.38 17.48
C THR A 15 -37.08 9.42 16.42
N THR A 16 -36.29 10.49 16.33
CA THR A 16 -36.52 11.57 15.38
C THR A 16 -35.34 11.70 14.44
N PRO A 17 -35.52 11.48 13.12
CA PRO A 17 -34.44 11.63 12.17
C PRO A 17 -34.05 13.10 12.02
N ALA A 18 -32.75 13.36 11.95
CA ALA A 18 -32.18 14.66 11.66
C ALA A 18 -32.36 15.05 10.19
N VAL A 19 -32.26 14.07 9.29
CA VAL A 19 -32.45 14.23 7.83
C VAL A 19 -33.14 12.98 7.30
N THR A 20 -34.17 13.15 6.49
CA THR A 20 -34.96 12.04 5.92
C THR A 20 -34.74 11.90 4.41
N GLY A 21 -34.92 10.69 3.88
CA GLY A 21 -34.93 10.45 2.43
C GLY A 21 -33.57 10.68 1.75
N VAL A 22 -32.47 10.34 2.44
CA VAL A 22 -31.11 10.44 1.88
C VAL A 22 -30.86 9.26 0.96
N LEU A 23 -30.50 9.53 -0.30
CA LEU A 23 -30.10 8.50 -1.26
C LEU A 23 -28.72 7.95 -0.90
N MET A 24 -28.64 6.64 -0.66
CA MET A 24 -27.42 5.93 -0.31
C MET A 24 -26.98 5.02 -1.45
N PHE A 25 -25.72 5.18 -1.86
CA PHE A 25 -25.09 4.30 -2.84
C PHE A 25 -24.24 3.24 -2.14
N THR A 26 -24.67 1.99 -2.22
CA THR A 26 -23.87 0.83 -1.80
C THR A 26 -23.78 -0.18 -2.92
N SER A 27 -22.61 -0.81 -3.05
CA SER A 27 -22.42 -1.90 -4.00
C SER A 27 -22.70 -3.25 -3.36
N THR A 28 -23.12 -4.23 -4.16
CA THR A 28 -23.40 -5.60 -3.68
C THR A 28 -22.12 -6.39 -3.38
N PRO A 29 -22.09 -7.22 -2.31
CA PRO A 29 -21.01 -8.18 -2.05
C PRO A 29 -21.08 -9.43 -2.94
N CYS A 30 -22.05 -9.52 -3.85
CA CYS A 30 -22.14 -10.63 -4.79
C CYS A 30 -21.08 -10.49 -5.90
N ARG A 31 -20.06 -11.35 -5.90
CA ARG A 31 -18.98 -11.34 -6.91
C ARG A 31 -19.47 -11.54 -8.35
N VAL A 32 -20.62 -12.19 -8.55
CA VAL A 32 -21.23 -12.38 -9.87
C VAL A 32 -21.81 -11.06 -10.39
N ALA A 33 -22.51 -10.33 -9.52
CA ALA A 33 -23.15 -9.06 -9.88
C ALA A 33 -22.18 -7.87 -9.84
N ASN A 34 -21.16 -7.93 -8.98
CA ASN A 34 -20.11 -6.93 -8.84
C ASN A 34 -18.73 -7.60 -8.97
N LYS A 35 -18.21 -7.64 -10.19
CA LYS A 35 -16.89 -8.20 -10.50
C LYS A 35 -15.72 -7.49 -9.79
N TYR A 36 -15.94 -6.30 -9.26
CA TYR A 36 -14.93 -5.51 -8.55
C TYR A 36 -14.91 -5.79 -7.04
N TYR A 37 -15.90 -6.51 -6.50
CA TYR A 37 -15.90 -6.89 -5.10
C TYR A 37 -14.89 -8.02 -4.84
N LEU A 38 -13.76 -7.66 -4.21
CA LEU A 38 -12.71 -8.62 -3.87
C LEU A 38 -13.03 -9.40 -2.57
N GLY A 39 -13.92 -8.90 -1.72
CA GLY A 39 -14.23 -9.49 -0.42
C GLY A 39 -13.24 -9.10 0.69
N PRO A 40 -13.45 -9.64 1.90
CA PRO A 40 -12.54 -9.41 3.02
C PRO A 40 -11.17 -10.03 2.73
N ALA A 41 -10.11 -9.40 3.24
CA ALA A 41 -8.74 -9.87 3.09
C ALA A 41 -7.93 -9.59 4.37
N PRO A 42 -6.83 -10.31 4.61
CA PRO A 42 -5.89 -10.00 5.69
C PRO A 42 -5.36 -8.56 5.60
N LEU A 43 -5.19 -7.91 6.76
CA LEU A 43 -4.75 -6.52 6.86
C LEU A 43 -3.44 -6.26 6.09
N ASP A 44 -2.49 -7.19 6.21
CA ASP A 44 -1.17 -7.08 5.60
C ASP A 44 -1.22 -7.26 4.06
N GLU A 45 -2.14 -8.08 3.55
CA GLU A 45 -2.41 -8.21 2.11
C GLU A 45 -3.04 -6.94 1.55
N MET A 46 -4.08 -6.42 2.22
CA MET A 46 -4.72 -5.15 1.84
C MET A 46 -3.70 -4.01 1.81
N ALA A 47 -2.88 -3.90 2.87
CA ALA A 47 -1.88 -2.85 2.99
C ALA A 47 -0.81 -2.94 1.87
N ARG A 48 -0.34 -4.15 1.53
CA ARG A 48 0.60 -4.36 0.41
C ARG A 48 0.00 -3.93 -0.92
N GLN A 49 -1.25 -4.29 -1.18
CA GLN A 49 -1.95 -3.92 -2.40
C GLN A 49 -2.12 -2.39 -2.47
N ILE A 50 -2.62 -1.76 -1.41
CA ILE A 50 -2.83 -0.30 -1.36
C ILE A 50 -1.52 0.47 -1.51
N ALA A 51 -0.45 0.04 -0.84
CA ALA A 51 0.84 0.72 -0.87
C ALA A 51 1.47 0.83 -2.28
N THR A 52 1.12 -0.11 -3.17
CA THR A 52 1.75 -0.25 -4.49
C THR A 52 0.79 0.04 -5.66
N ALA A 53 -0.53 -0.06 -5.46
CA ALA A 53 -1.53 0.15 -6.50
C ALA A 53 -1.58 1.61 -6.99
N THR A 54 -1.70 1.78 -8.30
CA THR A 54 -1.82 3.09 -8.97
C THR A 54 -2.86 2.96 -10.08
N GLY A 55 -3.72 3.97 -10.21
CA GLY A 55 -4.72 4.07 -11.26
C GLY A 55 -4.70 5.43 -11.95
N PRO A 56 -5.68 5.72 -12.83
CA PRO A 56 -5.79 6.99 -13.55
C PRO A 56 -5.82 8.22 -12.63
N CYS A 57 -6.37 8.06 -11.42
CA CYS A 57 -6.50 9.13 -10.42
C CYS A 57 -5.31 9.21 -9.43
N GLY A 58 -4.21 8.48 -9.68
CA GLY A 58 -3.03 8.47 -8.80
C GLY A 58 -2.89 7.20 -7.96
N ASN A 59 -2.13 7.30 -6.87
CA ASN A 59 -1.79 6.15 -6.03
C ASN A 59 -2.88 5.86 -5.00
N ASN A 60 -3.19 4.58 -4.78
CA ASN A 60 -4.28 4.18 -3.88
C ASN A 60 -4.03 4.56 -2.42
N ARG A 61 -2.78 4.59 -1.95
CA ARG A 61 -2.47 5.01 -0.57
C ARG A 61 -2.89 6.44 -0.27
N GLU A 62 -2.88 7.32 -1.27
CA GLU A 62 -3.22 8.72 -1.11
C GLU A 62 -4.72 8.90 -0.86
N TYR A 63 -5.54 8.03 -1.46
CA TYR A 63 -6.97 7.96 -1.17
C TYR A 63 -7.21 7.58 0.30
N LEU A 64 -6.53 6.53 0.78
CA LEU A 64 -6.68 6.07 2.17
C LEU A 64 -6.24 7.14 3.18
N PHE A 65 -5.11 7.81 2.96
CA PHE A 65 -4.63 8.86 3.87
C PHE A 65 -5.53 10.10 3.87
N GLN A 66 -6.11 10.45 2.73
CA GLN A 66 -7.11 11.53 2.66
C GLN A 66 -8.39 11.16 3.41
N LEU A 67 -8.84 9.90 3.33
CA LEU A 67 -10.00 9.43 4.07
C LEU A 67 -9.76 9.49 5.59
N GLU A 68 -8.64 8.96 6.06
CA GLU A 68 -8.22 9.02 7.47
C GLU A 68 -8.16 10.48 7.96
N LYS A 69 -7.54 11.38 7.19
CA LYS A 69 -7.48 12.80 7.52
C LYS A 69 -8.87 13.45 7.55
N ALA A 70 -9.72 13.17 6.58
CA ALA A 70 -11.05 13.76 6.49
C ALA A 70 -11.95 13.33 7.67
N LEU A 71 -11.87 12.07 8.09
CA LEU A 71 -12.54 11.58 9.29
C LEU A 71 -12.03 12.32 10.54
N PHE A 72 -10.72 12.41 10.70
CA PHE A 72 -10.13 13.14 11.83
C PHE A 72 -10.55 14.62 11.85
N ASP A 73 -10.54 15.30 10.70
CA ASP A 73 -10.91 16.72 10.59
C ASP A 73 -12.36 17.01 11.03
N ILE A 74 -13.27 16.03 10.89
CA ILE A 74 -14.66 16.14 11.38
C ILE A 74 -14.84 15.62 12.82
N GLY A 75 -13.74 15.30 13.51
CA GLY A 75 -13.76 14.82 14.89
C GLY A 75 -14.16 13.35 15.03
N HIS A 76 -14.04 12.55 13.97
CA HIS A 76 -14.33 11.12 13.99
C HIS A 76 -13.06 10.30 13.76
N GLU A 77 -12.80 9.35 14.64
CA GLU A 77 -11.78 8.32 14.43
C GLU A 77 -12.45 6.98 14.10
N GLU A 78 -11.93 6.26 13.11
CA GLU A 78 -12.40 4.93 12.75
C GLU A 78 -11.20 3.99 12.80
N ASP A 79 -11.27 3.02 13.72
CA ASP A 79 -10.16 2.12 14.06
C ASP A 79 -9.64 1.32 12.86
N SER A 80 -10.53 0.76 12.03
CA SER A 80 -10.15 -0.05 10.88
C SER A 80 -9.45 0.75 9.77
N VAL A 81 -9.83 2.01 9.57
CA VAL A 81 -9.20 2.94 8.63
C VAL A 81 -7.82 3.34 9.15
N ILE A 82 -7.72 3.67 10.43
CA ILE A 82 -6.45 4.04 11.09
C ILE A 82 -5.47 2.86 11.06
N GLU A 83 -5.90 1.66 11.47
CA GLU A 83 -5.08 0.45 11.46
C GLU A 83 -4.57 0.12 10.05
N LEU A 84 -5.44 0.23 9.04
CA LEU A 84 -5.06 -0.01 7.65
C LEU A 84 -4.07 1.05 7.15
N ALA A 85 -4.27 2.32 7.47
CA ALA A 85 -3.36 3.40 7.09
C ALA A 85 -1.96 3.19 7.70
N ASP A 86 -1.90 2.80 8.97
CA ASP A 86 -0.64 2.52 9.65
C ASP A 86 0.10 1.31 9.07
N GLU A 87 -0.60 0.23 8.75
CA GLU A 87 0.04 -0.92 8.10
C GLU A 87 0.54 -0.54 6.69
N VAL A 88 -0.19 0.30 5.94
CA VAL A 88 0.28 0.84 4.65
C VAL A 88 1.56 1.68 4.82
N ARG A 89 1.62 2.58 5.82
CA ARG A 89 2.83 3.38 6.13
C ARG A 89 4.02 2.47 6.44
N LYS A 90 3.80 1.42 7.24
CA LYS A 90 4.82 0.42 7.58
C LYS A 90 5.32 -0.34 6.35
N VAL A 91 4.43 -0.78 5.47
CA VAL A 91 4.80 -1.43 4.20
C VAL A 91 5.66 -0.50 3.34
N ILE A 92 5.27 0.76 3.18
CA ILE A 92 6.02 1.74 2.39
C ILE A 92 7.43 1.96 2.96
N ARG A 93 7.55 2.09 4.28
CA ARG A 93 8.85 2.22 4.95
C ARG A 93 9.74 1.00 4.69
N ASN A 94 9.17 -0.20 4.76
CA ASN A 94 9.88 -1.45 4.51
C ASN A 94 10.35 -1.56 3.04
N LEU A 95 9.52 -1.14 2.08
CA LEU A 95 9.89 -1.11 0.66
C LEU A 95 11.03 -0.11 0.40
N LYS A 96 11.00 1.07 1.01
CA LYS A 96 12.10 2.05 0.93
C LYS A 96 13.40 1.49 1.49
N LYS A 97 13.35 0.84 2.67
CA LYS A 97 14.53 0.21 3.29
C LYS A 97 15.13 -0.88 2.40
N LYS A 98 14.30 -1.77 1.83
CA LYS A 98 14.76 -2.82 0.90
C LYS A 98 15.41 -2.23 -0.35
N LYS A 99 14.84 -1.15 -0.92
CA LYS A 99 15.42 -0.46 -2.09
C LYS A 99 16.79 0.14 -1.79
N MET A 100 16.99 0.73 -0.61
CA MET A 100 18.29 1.29 -0.20
C MET A 100 19.35 0.21 -0.02
N ILE A 101 19.02 -0.90 0.65
CA ILE A 101 19.96 -2.02 0.84
C ILE A 101 20.35 -2.63 -0.51
N GLY A 102 19.38 -2.83 -1.41
CA GLY A 102 19.66 -3.34 -2.76
C GLY A 102 20.58 -2.41 -3.56
N ALA A 103 20.35 -1.09 -3.48
CA ALA A 103 21.23 -0.10 -4.11
C ALA A 103 22.65 -0.12 -3.53
N GLN A 104 22.80 -0.28 -2.20
CA GLN A 104 24.09 -0.36 -1.55
C GLN A 104 24.88 -1.63 -1.94
N LEU A 105 24.21 -2.79 -2.01
CA LEU A 105 24.82 -4.04 -2.48
C LEU A 105 25.22 -3.97 -3.96
N ALA A 106 24.37 -3.38 -4.80
CA ALA A 106 24.70 -3.12 -6.19
C ALA A 106 25.86 -2.12 -6.34
N LEU A 107 26.05 -1.19 -5.38
CA LEU A 107 27.18 -0.28 -5.34
C LEU A 107 28.51 -0.98 -5.03
N GLN A 108 28.48 -1.96 -4.13
CA GLN A 108 29.67 -2.68 -3.72
C GLN A 108 30.14 -3.71 -4.75
N SER A 109 29.24 -4.27 -5.57
CA SER A 109 29.61 -5.28 -6.58
C SER A 109 30.34 -4.71 -7.81
N HIS A 110 30.29 -3.39 -8.04
CA HIS A 110 31.08 -2.75 -9.11
C HIS A 110 32.43 -2.20 -8.68
N LEU A 111 32.76 -2.29 -7.38
CA LEU A 111 34.09 -2.03 -6.87
C LEU A 111 34.86 -3.36 -6.77
N CYS A 112 35.01 -4.09 -7.87
CA CYS A 112 35.99 -5.17 -7.94
C CYS A 112 37.39 -4.54 -8.05
N PRO A 113 38.31 -4.74 -7.09
CA PRO A 113 39.73 -4.49 -7.32
C PRO A 113 40.19 -5.56 -8.30
N VAL A 114 40.69 -5.16 -9.46
CA VAL A 114 41.44 -6.04 -10.35
C VAL A 114 42.69 -6.48 -9.60
N SER A 115 42.63 -7.63 -8.93
CA SER A 115 43.83 -8.31 -8.45
C SER A 115 44.62 -8.69 -9.69
N GLN A 116 45.74 -7.99 -9.93
CA GLN A 116 46.70 -8.31 -10.98
C GLN A 116 47.09 -9.79 -10.83
N LEU A 117 46.70 -10.61 -11.80
CA LEU A 117 47.26 -11.93 -12.00
C LEU A 117 48.74 -11.74 -12.33
N HIS A 118 49.60 -11.96 -11.34
CA HIS A 118 51.04 -12.04 -11.53
C HIS A 118 51.33 -13.34 -12.30
N LEU A 119 51.70 -13.20 -13.56
CA LEU A 119 52.16 -14.30 -14.40
C LEU A 119 53.63 -14.59 -14.03
N PRO A 120 54.02 -15.80 -13.62
CA PRO A 120 55.42 -16.09 -13.37
C PRO A 120 56.19 -16.11 -14.71
N GLU A 121 57.30 -15.37 -14.73
CA GLU A 121 58.27 -15.32 -15.82
C GLU A 121 58.77 -16.73 -16.20
N THR A 122 58.85 -16.97 -17.51
CA THR A 122 59.43 -18.17 -18.10
C THR A 122 60.95 -18.01 -18.13
N THR A 123 61.67 -18.75 -17.28
CA THR A 123 63.11 -18.94 -17.47
C THR A 123 63.35 -20.07 -18.47
N VAL A 124 63.70 -19.67 -19.69
CA VAL A 124 64.41 -20.50 -20.66
C VAL A 124 65.86 -20.63 -20.20
N THR A 125 66.34 -21.86 -19.98
CA THR A 125 67.77 -22.16 -20.05
C THR A 125 67.99 -23.44 -20.84
N ASN A 126 68.58 -23.27 -22.03
CA ASN A 126 69.06 -24.33 -22.90
C ASN A 126 70.36 -24.96 -22.36
N SER A 127 70.44 -26.27 -22.52
CA SER A 127 71.58 -27.15 -22.85
C SER A 127 73.03 -26.69 -22.58
N THR A 128 73.81 -27.53 -21.90
CA THR A 128 74.73 -28.53 -22.49
C THR A 128 75.17 -29.52 -21.43
#